data_AF-A0A2W7C3E7-F1
#
_entry.id   AF-A0A2W7C3E7-F1
#
_cell.length_a   1.000
_cell.length_b   1.000
_cell.length_c   1.000
_cell.angle_alpha   90.00
_cell.angle_beta   90.00
_cell.angle_gamma   90.00
#
_symmetry.space_group_name_H-M   'P 1'
#
loop_
_entity.id
_entity.type
_entity.pdbx_description
1 polymer ?
#
loop_
_entity_poly.entity_id
_entity_poly.type
_entity_poly.pdbx_seq_one_letter_code
_entity_poly.pdbx_strand_id
1 'polypeptide(L)' 'MLLHMARLTTAQTLTMLGLTHRNSLRNRNLHPTRINGRNYYDKDEVQRLADGYVIYTQPSPTASDPEYMARITNGFT' A
#
# COMPACT_ATOMS: atom_id res chain seq x y z
N MET A 1 14.63 -27.26 7.05
CA MET A 1 14.10 -26.11 7.82
C MET A 1 12.75 -25.73 7.22
N LEU A 2 11.64 -26.06 7.87
CA LEU A 2 10.34 -25.49 7.51
C LEU A 2 10.30 -24.10 8.14
N LEU A 3 10.56 -23.05 7.35
CA LEU A 3 10.18 -21.70 7.78
C LEU A 3 8.67 -21.78 8.07
N HIS A 4 8.27 -21.54 9.32
CA HIS A 4 6.88 -21.22 9.61
C HIS A 4 6.58 -19.89 8.91
N MET A 5 6.20 -19.94 7.64
CA MET A 5 5.73 -18.80 6.88
C MET A 5 4.50 -18.28 7.61
N ALA A 6 4.65 -17.16 8.32
CA ALA A 6 3.54 -16.53 9.01
C ALA A 6 2.54 -16.10 7.94
N ARG A 7 1.29 -16.57 8.08
CA ARG A 7 0.22 -16.32 7.10
C ARG A 7 -0.72 -15.25 7.62
N LEU A 8 -0.99 -14.25 6.80
CA LEU A 8 -1.94 -13.19 7.10
C LEU A 8 -3.28 -13.46 6.41
N THR A 9 -4.38 -13.23 7.09
CA THR A 9 -5.70 -13.20 6.46
C THR A 9 -5.82 -12.00 5.52
N THR A 10 -6.86 -12.00 4.67
CA THR A 10 -7.17 -10.84 3.81
C THR A 10 -7.34 -9.55 4.63
N ALA A 11 -8.02 -9.63 5.79
CA ALA A 11 -8.22 -8.47 6.66
C ALA A 11 -6.89 -7.94 7.22
N GLN A 12 -6.05 -8.81 7.76
CA GLN A 12 -4.73 -8.40 8.28
C GLN A 12 -3.84 -7.81 7.19
N THR A 13 -3.87 -8.38 5.99
CA THR A 13 -3.11 -7.88 4.83
C THR A 13 -3.56 -6.47 4.44
N LEU A 14 -4.87 -6.22 4.42
CA LEU A 14 -5.43 -4.89 4.14
C LEU A 14 -4.99 -3.87 5.18
N THR A 15 -5.10 -4.21 6.47
CA THR A 15 -4.66 -3.34 7.57
C THR A 15 -3.18 -3.01 7.46
N MET A 16 -2.34 -4.01 7.19
CA MET A 16 -0.89 -3.84 7.13
C MET A 16 -0.43 -3.00 5.92
N LEU A 17 -1.20 -3.01 4.83
CA LEU A 17 -0.93 -2.20 3.64
C LEU A 17 -1.66 -0.84 3.64
N GLY A 18 -2.41 -0.51 4.70
CA GLY A 18 -3.22 0.71 4.75
C GLY A 18 -4.34 0.75 3.70
N LEU A 19 -4.85 -0.41 3.30
CA LEU A 19 -5.87 -0.55 2.25
C LEU A 19 -7.25 -0.81 2.84
N THR A 20 -8.28 -0.24 2.23
CA THR A 20 -9.69 -0.43 2.65
C THR A 20 -10.44 -1.44 1.77
N HIS A 21 -10.02 -1.63 0.52
CA HIS A 21 -10.71 -2.49 -0.44
C HIS A 21 -9.86 -3.69 -0.88
N ARG A 22 -10.48 -4.88 -0.89
CA ARG A 22 -9.85 -6.12 -1.37
C ARG A 22 -9.38 -6.04 -2.83
N ASN A 23 -10.07 -5.27 -3.67
CA ASN A 23 -9.66 -5.09 -5.07
C ASN A 23 -8.27 -4.45 -5.20
N SER A 24 -7.86 -3.64 -4.22
CA SER A 24 -6.53 -3.05 -4.17
C SER A 24 -5.40 -4.08 -4.01
N LEU A 25 -5.69 -5.30 -3.54
CA LEU A 25 -4.71 -6.39 -3.46
C LEU A 25 -4.40 -6.99 -4.84
N ARG A 26 -5.36 -6.99 -5.77
CA ARG A 26 -5.15 -7.54 -7.13
C ARG A 26 -4.10 -6.76 -7.92
N ASN A 27 -4.03 -5.44 -7.68
CA ASN A 27 -3.07 -4.56 -8.37
C ASN A 27 -1.64 -4.69 -7.83
N ARG A 28 -1.44 -5.38 -6.70
CA ARG A 28 -0.15 -5.48 -6.00
C ARG A 28 0.58 -6.79 -6.26
N ASN A 29 0.14 -7.58 -7.24
CA ASN A 29 0.71 -8.87 -7.61
C ASN A 29 0.82 -9.87 -6.43
N LEU A 30 -0.02 -9.70 -5.40
CA LEU A 30 -0.09 -10.58 -4.25
C LEU A 30 -0.88 -11.85 -4.60
N HIS A 31 -0.27 -13.00 -4.38
CA HIS A 31 -0.88 -14.29 -4.68
C HIS A 31 -1.38 -14.97 -3.41
N PRO A 32 -2.70 -15.00 -3.15
CA PRO A 32 -3.22 -15.65 -1.97
C PRO A 32 -3.09 -17.18 -2.07
N THR A 33 -2.64 -17.79 -0.99
CA THR A 33 -2.80 -19.23 -0.75
C THR A 33 -4.21 -19.48 -0.22
N ARG A 34 -4.98 -20.35 -0.88
CA ARG A 34 -6.34 -20.70 -0.46
C ARG A 34 -6.33 -21.93 0.44
N ILE A 35 -6.80 -21.79 1.66
CA ILE A 35 -6.91 -22.89 2.65
C ILE A 35 -8.33 -22.86 3.20
N ASN A 36 -9.05 -23.99 3.10
CA ASN A 36 -10.43 -24.13 3.59
C ASN A 36 -11.37 -22.99 3.12
N GLY A 37 -11.24 -22.59 1.86
CA GLY A 37 -12.04 -21.52 1.27
C GLY A 37 -11.63 -20.08 1.65
N ARG A 38 -10.66 -19.91 2.55
CA ARG A 38 -10.14 -18.60 2.98
C ARG A 38 -8.81 -18.30 2.30
N ASN A 39 -8.56 -17.01 2.06
CA ASN A 39 -7.33 -16.52 1.43
C ASN A 39 -6.34 -16.06 2.49
N TYR A 40 -5.12 -16.56 2.35
CA TYR A 40 -3.98 -16.26 3.19
C TYR A 40 -2.85 -15.70 2.34
N TYR A 41 -2.14 -14.71 2.86
CA TYR A 41 -1.01 -14.06 2.21
C TYR A 41 0.25 -14.30 3.02
N ASP A 42 1.39 -14.36 2.35
CA ASP A 42 2.67 -14.49 3.01
C ASP A 42 3.00 -13.18 3.74
N LYS A 43 3.30 -13.25 5.04
CA LYS A 43 3.58 -12.07 5.85
C LYS A 43 4.81 -11.32 5.34
N ASP A 44 5.86 -12.01 4.92
CA ASP A 44 7.12 -11.39 4.51
C ASP A 44 6.97 -10.71 3.13
N GLU A 45 6.14 -11.27 2.25
CA GLU A 45 5.72 -10.61 1.01
C GLU A 45 4.92 -9.33 1.28
N VAL A 46 3.94 -9.40 2.19
CA VAL A 46 3.12 -8.23 2.57
C VAL A 46 3.97 -7.17 3.26
N GLN A 47 4.93 -7.56 4.10
CA GLN A 47 5.85 -6.64 4.79
C GLN A 47 6.74 -5.91 3.78
N ARG A 48 7.34 -6.64 2.83
CA ARG A 48 8.15 -6.02 1.76
C ARG A 48 7.34 -5.01 0.94
N LEU A 49 6.06 -5.27 0.71
CA LEU A 49 5.18 -4.32 0.03
C LEU A 49 4.80 -3.13 0.91
N ALA A 50 4.62 -3.33 2.23
CA ALA A 50 4.37 -2.23 3.17
C ALA A 50 5.59 -1.32 3.28
N ASP A 51 6.78 -1.91 3.45
CA ASP A 51 8.06 -1.21 3.54
C ASP A 51 8.44 -0.54 2.22
N GLY A 52 8.20 -1.21 1.09
CA GLY A 52 8.36 -0.63 -0.25
C GLY A 52 7.37 0.50 -0.55
N TYR A 53 6.21 0.53 0.12
CA TYR A 53 5.25 1.64 0.04
C TYR A 53 5.69 2.88 0.85
N VAL A 54 6.78 2.79 1.62
CA VAL A 54 7.46 3.95 2.24
C VAL A 54 8.29 4.74 1.20
N ILE A 55 8.18 4.42 -0.09
CA ILE A 55 8.86 5.14 -1.17
C ILE A 55 7.83 6.05 -1.90
N TYR A 56 7.82 7.33 -1.50
CA TYR A 56 7.21 8.49 -2.16
C TYR A 56 5.69 8.54 -2.37
N THR A 57 4.86 8.42 -1.32
CA THR A 57 3.76 9.40 -1.25
C THR A 57 4.37 10.70 -0.76
N GLN A 58 4.99 11.45 -1.67
CA GLN A 58 5.15 12.87 -1.47
C GLN A 58 3.73 13.38 -1.15
N PRO A 59 3.47 13.95 0.03
CA PRO A 59 2.16 14.54 0.27
C PRO A 59 1.92 15.49 -0.91
N SER A 60 0.82 15.30 -1.65
CA SER A 60 0.41 16.27 -2.66
C SER A 60 0.54 17.64 -2.00
N PRO A 61 1.24 18.62 -2.61
CA PRO A 61 1.36 19.93 -2.01
C PRO A 61 -0.06 20.40 -1.72
N THR A 62 -0.40 20.43 -0.44
CA THR A 62 -1.65 21.00 0.01
C THR A 62 -1.65 22.43 -0.48
N ALA A 63 -2.80 22.92 -0.97
CA ALA A 63 -2.98 24.30 -1.43
C ALA A 63 -2.60 25.39 -0.38
N SER A 64 -2.16 24.98 0.80
CA SER A 64 -1.60 25.76 1.89
C SER A 64 -0.11 26.05 1.76
N ASP A 65 0.58 25.51 0.75
CA ASP A 65 1.99 25.85 0.48
C ASP A 65 2.08 27.19 -0.26
N PRO A 66 2.60 28.27 0.37
CA PRO A 66 2.70 29.58 -0.25
C PRO A 66 3.60 29.59 -1.50
N GLU A 67 4.56 28.66 -1.63
CA GLU A 67 5.39 28.56 -2.84
C GLU A 67 4.62 27.97 -4.03
N TYR A 68 3.68 27.05 -3.76
CA TYR A 68 2.80 26.51 -4.79
C TYR A 68 1.88 27.60 -5.35
N MET A 69 1.28 28.43 -4.48
CA MET A 69 0.44 29.56 -4.91
C MET A 69 1.21 30.60 -5.74
N ALA A 70 2.47 30.87 -5.40
CA ALA A 70 3.30 31.80 -6.17
C ALA A 70 3.57 31.31 -7.61
N ARG A 71 3.68 29.98 -7.82
CA ARG A 71 3.93 29.38 -9.14
C ARG A 71 2.73 29.43 -10.07
N ILE A 72 1.51 29.25 -9.56
CA ILE A 72 0.28 29.32 -10.37
C ILE A 72 -0.08 30.77 -10.72
N THR A 73 0.20 31.73 -9.85
CA THR A 73 -0.12 33.15 -10.10
C THR A 73 0.84 33.81 -11.10
N ASN A 74 2.13 33.46 -11.10
CA ASN A 74 3.12 34.06 -12.00
C ASN A 74 3.19 33.43 -13.41
N GLY A 75 2.37 32.43 -13.71
CA GLY A 75 2.28 31.81 -15.04
C GLY A 75 1.29 32.48 -16.00
N PHE A 76 0.61 33.54 -15.55
CA PHE A 76 -0.43 34.28 -16.29
C PHE A 76 -0.06 35.77 -16.50
N THR A 77 1.19 36.04 -16.88
CA THR A 77 1.61 37.35 -17.41
C THR A 77 2.29 37.20 -18.76
#